data_AF-A0A7W9EI82-F1
#
_entry.id   AF-A0A7W9EI82-F1
#
_cell.length_a   1.000
_cell.length_b   1.000
_cell.length_c   1.000
_cell.angle_alpha   90.00
_cell.angle_beta   90.00
_cell.angle_gamma   90.00
#
_symmetry.space_group_name_H-M   'P 1'
#
loop_
_entity.id
_entity.type
_entity.pdbx_description
1 polymer ?
#
loop_
_entity_poly.entity_id
_entity_poly.type
_entity_poly.pdbx_seq_one_letter_code
_entity_poly.pdbx_strand_id
1 'polypeptide(L)'
;MMIQAAAPAIAPADRAAILDAARRPVAEELGRPPLFVVKTLRRDGDWAFLFADMQAAGGKPFDYAGTKKAEAARRGLVSHAYAALLRRQNGRWQVIEAAIGPTDVAWEGWAAKHGAPPSVFAFD
;
A
#
# COMPACT_ATOMS: atom_id res chain seq x y z
N MET A 1 -7.22 35.51 0.98
CA MET A 1 -6.04 34.64 1.20
C MET A 1 -6.55 33.27 1.65
N MET A 2 -6.39 32.22 0.84
CA MET A 2 -6.62 30.85 1.29
C MET A 2 -5.26 30.22 1.49
N ILE A 3 -4.93 29.91 2.74
CA ILE A 3 -3.73 29.16 3.08
C ILE A 3 -4.08 27.71 2.77
N GLN A 4 -3.60 27.20 1.63
CA GLN A 4 -3.71 25.78 1.34
C GLN A 4 -2.80 25.06 2.33
N ALA A 5 -3.39 24.51 3.39
CA ALA A 5 -2.66 23.66 4.31
C ALA A 5 -2.23 22.42 3.52
N ALA A 6 -0.95 22.39 3.12
CA ALA A 6 -0.33 21.16 2.64
C ALA A 6 -0.60 20.08 3.70
N ALA A 7 -1.19 18.95 3.29
CA ALA A 7 -1.34 17.81 4.18
C ALA A 7 0.00 17.57 4.89
N PRO A 8 0.03 17.36 6.22
CA PRO A 8 1.28 17.27 6.95
C PRO A 8 2.17 16.22 6.28
N ALA A 9 3.31 16.67 5.76
CA ALA A 9 4.25 15.80 5.09
C ALA A 9 4.64 14.69 6.07
N ILE A 10 4.40 13.44 5.68
CA ILE A 10 4.73 12.30 6.52
C ILE A 10 6.23 12.33 6.80
N ALA A 11 6.61 12.29 8.07
CA ALA A 11 8.00 12.29 8.48
C ALA A 11 8.76 11.17 7.73
N PRO A 12 9.97 11.42 7.19
CA PRO A 12 10.70 10.43 6.41
C PRO A 12 10.90 9.09 7.13
N ALA A 13 11.13 9.14 8.45
CA ALA A 13 11.25 7.94 9.28
C ALA A 13 9.95 7.12 9.35
N ASP A 14 8.79 7.78 9.48
CA ASP A 14 7.49 7.10 9.47
C ASP A 14 7.16 6.56 8.08
N ARG A 15 7.48 7.30 7.02
CA ARG A 15 7.35 6.82 5.64
C ARG A 15 8.17 5.55 5.43
N ALA A 16 9.41 5.52 5.87
CA ALA A 16 10.27 4.33 5.77
C ALA A 16 9.67 3.16 6.56
N ALA A 17 9.27 3.37 7.81
CA ALA A 17 8.70 2.34 8.66
C ALA A 17 7.38 1.76 8.12
N ILE A 18 6.52 2.61 7.54
CA ILE A 18 5.28 2.18 6.87
C ILE A 18 5.62 1.30 5.66
N LEU A 19 6.55 1.72 4.80
CA LEU A 19 6.94 0.96 3.63
C LEU A 19 7.58 -0.38 4.00
N ASP A 20 8.43 -0.41 5.02
CA ASP A 20 9.04 -1.63 5.53
C ASP A 20 7.99 -2.59 6.10
N ALA A 21 7.00 -2.08 6.83
CA ALA A 21 5.87 -2.89 7.29
C ALA A 21 5.04 -3.43 6.13
N ALA A 22 4.76 -2.60 5.12
CA ALA A 22 3.95 -2.97 3.98
C ALA A 22 4.63 -3.96 3.03
N ARG A 23 5.96 -4.08 3.04
CA ARG A 23 6.69 -5.08 2.23
C ARG A 23 6.50 -6.51 2.72
N ARG A 24 6.28 -6.71 4.02
CA ARG A 24 6.16 -8.05 4.64
C ARG A 24 5.11 -8.95 3.97
N PRO A 25 3.83 -8.56 3.87
CA PRO A 25 2.82 -9.41 3.24
C PRO A 25 3.14 -9.71 1.77
N VAL A 26 3.76 -8.77 1.06
CA VAL A 26 4.14 -8.98 -0.34
C VAL A 26 5.29 -9.97 -0.48
N ALA A 27 6.30 -9.86 0.38
CA ALA A 27 7.40 -10.82 0.40
C ALA A 27 6.91 -12.23 0.78
N GLU A 28 5.95 -12.34 1.70
CA GLU A 28 5.34 -13.62 2.11
C GLU A 28 4.48 -14.23 0.99
N GLU A 29 3.70 -13.42 0.27
CA GLU A 29 2.79 -13.92 -0.77
C GLU A 29 3.50 -14.18 -2.10
N LEU A 30 4.45 -13.31 -2.49
CA LEU A 30 5.14 -13.37 -3.78
C LEU A 30 6.54 -13.98 -3.70
N GLY A 31 7.07 -14.22 -2.49
CA GLY A 31 8.40 -14.81 -2.27
C GLY A 31 9.58 -13.89 -2.60
N ARG A 32 9.32 -12.67 -3.08
CA ARG A 32 10.35 -11.67 -3.40
C ARG A 32 9.81 -10.26 -3.13
N PRO A 33 10.62 -9.33 -2.60
CA PRO A 33 10.17 -7.97 -2.35
C PRO A 33 10.11 -7.16 -3.66
N PRO A 34 8.98 -6.55 -4.02
CA PRO A 34 8.93 -5.59 -5.12
C PRO A 34 9.53 -4.24 -4.71
N LEU A 35 9.86 -3.44 -5.72
CA LEU A 35 10.03 -1.99 -5.53
C LEU A 35 8.65 -1.33 -5.54
N PHE A 36 8.36 -0.55 -4.49
CA PHE A 36 7.12 0.21 -4.42
C PHE A 36 7.32 1.61 -5.01
N VAL A 37 6.61 1.89 -6.10
CA VAL A 37 6.41 3.24 -6.61
C VAL A 37 5.17 3.79 -5.94
N VAL A 38 5.39 4.51 -4.83
CA VAL A 38 4.33 5.10 -4.02
C VAL A 38 3.55 6.11 -4.86
N LYS A 39 2.26 5.85 -5.06
CA LYS A 39 1.31 6.75 -5.71
C LYS A 39 0.65 7.65 -4.69
N THR A 40 0.17 7.04 -3.61
CA THR A 40 -0.50 7.73 -2.51
C THR A 40 0.03 7.14 -1.22
N LEU A 41 0.45 8.01 -0.30
CA LEU A 41 0.75 7.63 1.06
C LEU A 41 0.19 8.71 1.96
N ARG A 42 -0.80 8.33 2.75
CA ARG A 42 -1.41 9.21 3.75
C ARG A 42 -1.30 8.61 5.12
N ARG A 43 -1.30 9.50 6.10
CA ARG A 43 -1.35 9.17 7.52
C ARG A 43 -2.33 10.09 8.21
N ASP A 44 -3.12 9.52 9.09
CA ASP A 44 -3.96 10.24 10.04
C ASP A 44 -3.84 9.57 11.42
N GLY A 45 -3.23 10.27 12.38
CA GLY A 45 -2.94 9.74 13.70
C GLY A 45 -2.09 8.47 13.65
N ASP A 46 -2.69 7.36 14.10
CA ASP A 46 -2.10 6.01 14.10
C ASP A 46 -2.49 5.18 12.87
N TRP A 47 -3.20 5.73 11.90
CA TRP A 47 -3.56 5.03 10.67
C TRP A 47 -2.76 5.55 9.49
N ALA A 48 -2.41 4.65 8.58
CA ALA A 48 -1.79 5.01 7.32
C ALA A 48 -2.36 4.16 6.19
N PHE A 49 -2.52 4.77 5.03
CA PHE A 49 -2.90 4.09 3.81
C PHE A 49 -1.80 4.28 2.77
N LEU A 50 -1.35 3.17 2.23
CA LEU A 50 -0.37 3.11 1.16
C LEU A 50 -1.05 2.57 -0.09
N PHE A 51 -0.96 3.32 -1.17
CA PHE A 51 -1.24 2.87 -2.52
C PHE A 51 0.01 3.06 -3.39
N ALA A 52 0.49 1.98 -3.98
CA ALA A 52 1.74 1.97 -4.75
C ALA A 52 1.66 1.01 -5.91
N ASP A 53 2.42 1.26 -6.97
CA ASP A 53 2.68 0.24 -8.00
C ASP A 53 3.87 -0.62 -7.59
N MET A 54 3.78 -1.92 -7.86
CA MET A 54 4.85 -2.88 -7.72
C MET A 54 5.67 -2.95 -9.00
N GLN A 55 6.98 -2.76 -8.87
CA GLN A 55 7.93 -2.84 -9.95
C GLN A 55 9.06 -3.81 -9.61
N ALA A 56 9.64 -4.39 -10.66
CA ALA A 56 10.91 -5.08 -10.58
C ALA A 56 12.08 -4.09 -10.55
N ALA A 57 13.26 -4.58 -10.19
CA ALA A 57 14.49 -3.81 -10.34
C ALA A 57 14.65 -3.33 -11.79
N GLY A 58 15.00 -2.05 -11.96
CA GLY A 58 15.11 -1.42 -13.29
C GLY A 58 13.81 -0.83 -13.84
N GLY A 59 12.76 -0.71 -13.04
CA GLY A 59 11.56 0.08 -13.39
C GLY A 59 10.54 -0.65 -14.28
N LYS A 60 10.72 -1.96 -14.49
CA LYS A 60 9.75 -2.79 -15.20
C LYS A 60 8.57 -3.17 -14.29
N PRO A 61 7.38 -3.44 -14.83
CA PRO A 61 6.29 -4.02 -14.06
C PRO A 61 6.75 -5.30 -13.33
N PHE A 62 6.23 -5.52 -12.12
CA PHE A 62 6.60 -6.71 -11.35
C PHE A 62 6.17 -7.98 -12.08
N ASP A 63 7.12 -8.91 -12.28
CA ASP A 63 6.82 -10.20 -12.88
C ASP A 63 6.29 -11.20 -11.84
N TYR A 64 5.02 -11.57 -11.98
CA TYR A 64 4.36 -12.58 -11.16
C TYR A 64 4.75 -14.01 -11.50
N ALA A 65 5.57 -14.27 -12.53
CA ALA A 65 6.01 -15.60 -12.89
C ALA A 65 6.67 -16.32 -11.71
N GLY A 66 6.24 -17.55 -11.45
CA GLY A 66 6.70 -18.36 -10.31
C GLY A 66 6.13 -17.96 -8.95
N THR A 67 5.20 -17.01 -8.88
CA THR A 67 4.45 -16.67 -7.65
C THR A 67 3.09 -17.36 -7.64
N LYS A 68 2.42 -17.39 -6.48
CA LYS A 68 1.04 -17.90 -6.36
C LYS A 68 0.05 -17.16 -7.26
N LYS A 69 0.36 -15.93 -7.65
CA LYS A 69 -0.47 -15.09 -8.54
C LYS A 69 -0.11 -15.20 -10.02
N ALA A 70 0.86 -16.03 -10.40
CA ALA A 70 1.32 -16.16 -11.79
C ALA A 70 0.17 -16.44 -12.76
N GLU A 71 -0.71 -17.39 -12.43
CA GLU A 71 -1.82 -17.77 -13.30
C GLU A 71 -2.88 -16.67 -13.43
N ALA A 72 -3.21 -16.02 -12.31
CA ALA A 72 -4.17 -14.92 -12.31
C ALA A 72 -3.62 -13.71 -13.08
N ALA A 73 -2.32 -13.40 -12.95
CA ALA A 73 -1.65 -12.37 -13.74
C ALA A 73 -1.65 -12.69 -15.25
N ARG A 74 -1.40 -13.95 -15.64
CA ARG A 74 -1.49 -14.40 -17.06
C ARG A 74 -2.88 -14.18 -17.65
N ARG A 75 -3.93 -14.30 -16.83
CA ARG A 75 -5.33 -14.10 -17.22
C ARG A 75 -5.78 -12.64 -17.11
N GLY A 76 -4.91 -11.70 -16.74
CA GLY A 76 -5.25 -10.29 -16.55
C GLY A 76 -6.13 -10.03 -15.32
N LEU A 77 -6.19 -10.96 -14.38
CA LEU A 77 -7.01 -10.88 -13.16
C LEU A 77 -6.24 -10.30 -11.96
N VAL A 78 -5.04 -9.78 -12.18
CA VAL A 78 -4.18 -9.20 -11.17
C VAL A 78 -3.49 -7.98 -11.79
N SER A 79 -3.56 -6.85 -11.11
CA SER A 79 -2.84 -5.64 -11.52
C SER A 79 -1.43 -5.61 -10.92
N HIS A 80 -0.64 -4.59 -11.25
CA HIS A 80 0.63 -4.33 -10.56
C HIS A 80 0.46 -3.40 -9.36
N ALA A 81 -0.76 -2.98 -9.03
CA ALA A 81 -1.02 -2.09 -7.92
C ALA A 81 -0.94 -2.84 -6.59
N TYR A 82 -0.69 -2.09 -5.52
CA TYR A 82 -0.64 -2.58 -4.16
C TYR A 82 -1.31 -1.56 -3.26
N ALA A 83 -2.28 -2.03 -2.47
CA ALA A 83 -2.94 -1.22 -1.46
C ALA A 83 -2.71 -1.86 -0.08
N ALA A 84 -2.40 -1.04 0.92
CA ALA A 84 -2.25 -1.51 2.29
C ALA A 84 -2.80 -0.49 3.27
N LEU A 85 -3.62 -0.98 4.20
CA LEU A 85 -4.02 -0.26 5.40
C LEU A 85 -3.10 -0.69 6.54
N LEU A 86 -2.49 0.29 7.18
CA LEU A 86 -1.60 0.08 8.30
C LEU A 86 -2.11 0.84 9.53
N ARG A 87 -1.82 0.26 10.70
CA ARG A 87 -2.04 0.91 11.98
C ARG A 87 -0.77 0.85 12.82
N ARG A 88 -0.46 1.96 13.48
CA ARG A 88 0.60 2.06 14.46
C ARG A 88 0.09 1.52 15.78
N GLN A 89 0.77 0.51 16.30
CA GLN A 89 0.47 -0.11 17.59
C GLN A 89 1.79 -0.35 18.33
N ASN A 90 1.86 0.04 19.60
CA ASN A 90 3.08 -0.08 20.42
C ASN A 90 4.32 0.52 19.73
N GLY A 91 4.15 1.66 19.07
CA GLY A 91 5.22 2.37 18.35
C GLY A 91 5.62 1.78 16.99
N ARG A 92 5.05 0.65 16.57
CA ARG A 92 5.38 -0.03 15.30
C ARG A 92 4.21 -0.02 14.33
N TRP A 93 4.51 0.14 13.04
CA TRP A 93 3.52 0.00 11.97
C TRP A 93 3.26 -1.49 11.69
N GLN A 94 1.98 -1.84 11.65
CA GLN A 94 1.50 -3.18 11.31
C GLN A 94 0.48 -3.08 10.19
N VAL A 95 0.55 -4.02 9.24
CA VAL A 95 -0.44 -4.14 8.18
C VAL A 95 -1.70 -4.74 8.79
N ILE A 96 -2.82 -4.03 8.65
CA ILE A 96 -4.14 -4.48 9.09
C ILE A 96 -4.84 -5.23 7.95
N GLU A 97 -4.75 -4.70 6.75
CA GLU A 97 -5.23 -5.34 5.54
C GLU A 97 -4.37 -4.91 4.35
N ALA A 98 -4.15 -5.81 3.41
CA ALA A 98 -3.41 -5.53 2.18
C ALA A 98 -4.05 -6.25 1.00
N ALA A 99 -4.02 -5.59 -0.15
CA ALA A 99 -4.44 -6.13 -1.42
C ALA A 99 -3.28 -6.07 -2.41
N ILE A 100 -2.85 -7.25 -2.86
CA ILE A 100 -1.75 -7.42 -3.81
C ILE A 100 -2.31 -7.62 -5.20
N GLY A 101 -2.01 -6.70 -6.09
CA GLY A 101 -2.49 -6.68 -7.47
C GLY A 101 -4.02 -6.61 -7.61
N PRO A 102 -4.73 -5.73 -6.88
CA PRO A 102 -6.16 -5.64 -7.02
C PRO A 102 -6.54 -5.12 -8.41
N THR A 103 -7.54 -5.72 -9.06
CA THR A 103 -8.08 -5.23 -10.35
C THR A 103 -8.93 -3.98 -10.19
N ASP A 104 -9.51 -3.80 -9.00
CA ASP A 104 -10.42 -2.72 -8.64
C ASP A 104 -9.98 -2.03 -7.33
N VAL A 105 -10.81 -1.11 -6.83
CA VAL A 105 -10.61 -0.38 -5.58
C VAL A 105 -10.81 -1.32 -4.38
N ALA A 106 -9.84 -2.22 -4.14
CA ALA A 106 -9.95 -3.24 -3.10
C ALA A 106 -10.04 -2.70 -1.66
N TRP A 107 -9.69 -1.41 -1.47
CA TRP A 107 -9.80 -0.73 -0.18
C TRP A 107 -11.15 -0.07 0.07
N GLU A 108 -12.09 -0.22 -0.87
CA GLU A 108 -13.47 0.19 -0.66
C GLU A 108 -14.05 -0.51 0.58
N GLY A 109 -14.62 0.28 1.50
CA GLY A 109 -15.17 -0.22 2.76
C GLY A 109 -14.16 -0.52 3.87
N TRP A 110 -12.84 -0.47 3.63
CA TRP A 110 -11.84 -0.72 4.68
C TRP A 110 -11.96 0.24 5.86
N ALA A 111 -12.32 1.51 5.60
CA ALA A 111 -12.58 2.50 6.64
C ALA A 111 -13.65 2.02 7.63
N ALA A 112 -14.82 1.60 7.12
CA ALA A 112 -15.92 1.10 7.94
C ALA A 112 -15.57 -0.24 8.62
N LYS A 113 -14.92 -1.15 7.89
CA LYS A 113 -14.53 -2.48 8.38
C LYS A 113 -13.57 -2.42 9.57
N HIS A 114 -12.60 -1.51 9.54
CA HIS A 114 -11.53 -1.43 10.54
C HIS A 114 -11.62 -0.24 11.49
N GLY A 115 -12.58 0.65 11.28
CA GLY A 115 -12.66 1.93 12.00
C GLY A 115 -11.49 2.86 11.67
N ALA A 116 -10.96 2.79 10.44
CA ALA A 116 -9.92 3.69 9.98
C ALA A 116 -10.53 5.03 9.52
N PRO A 117 -9.88 6.18 9.79
CA PRO A 117 -10.34 7.48 9.32
C PRO A 117 -10.47 7.51 7.78
N PRO A 118 -11.62 7.92 7.21
CA PRO A 118 -11.77 7.98 5.74
C PRO A 118 -10.76 8.90 5.05
N SER A 119 -10.26 9.91 5.77
CA SER A 119 -9.21 10.86 5.34
C SER A 119 -7.93 10.18 4.85
N VAL A 120 -7.57 9.00 5.37
CA VAL A 120 -6.38 8.27 4.91
C VAL A 120 -6.55 7.71 3.49
N PHE A 121 -7.77 7.51 3.03
CA PHE A 121 -8.07 6.97 1.70
C PHE A 121 -8.28 8.05 0.63
N ALA A 122 -8.14 9.33 0.97
CA ALA A 122 -8.35 10.42 0.02
C ALA A 122 -7.25 10.43 -1.07
N PHE A 123 -7.67 10.60 -2.33
CA PHE A 123 -6.79 10.88 -3.46
C PHE A 123 -6.87 12.38 -3.76
N ASP A 124 -5.73 13.06 -3.88
CA ASP A 124 -5.67 14.45 -4.36
C ASP A 124 -5.61 14.48 -5.90
#